data_AF-A0A2N2R6R1-F1
#
_entry.id   AF-A0A2N2R6R1-F1
#
_cell.length_a   1.000
_cell.length_b   1.000
_cell.length_c   1.000
_cell.angle_alpha   90.00
_cell.angle_beta   90.00
_cell.angle_gamma   90.00
#
_symmetry.space_group_name_H-M   'P 1'
#
loop_
_entity.id
_entity.type
_entity.pdbx_description
1 polymer ?
#
loop_
_entity_poly.entity_id
_entity_poly.type
_entity_poly.pdbx_seq_one_letter_code
_entity_poly.pdbx_strand_id
1 'polypeptide(L)'
;MVGHLGGRQIYTEGVTGTWISGDFEEEVEDIYSLGWPLTLLVEVTVTHGIDDEKLRRIIDINLPTLEIDLSRLGGRITQNDLRDLVVNQTIGKRWVHHPIFPIKARTLDAELDKHPVTLGYHERLIELRRPRWLAKPVAYWVQRYREAITAFHDANVLIRRTQRQHQGHSPKPRLLGTECDAWKQLTEAAEAMAAHGMPGAADPVMLDESGLVARLLSIQRNMGVGYDVRSGYQVLDAIMQSGNDNKRWDTLYAIAVKAYALEANFTASQARKYEDWRDTLISKVAANDQAYLRPSTYDAVLSVLFPEMAERIKKGYGRLAPTSEEHQSPSPIVVGTSHHY
;
A
#
# COMPACT_ATOMS: atom_id res chain seq x y z
N MET A 1 11.97 9.13 -32.11
CA MET A 1 11.10 10.14 -32.77
C MET A 1 9.92 10.44 -31.84
N VAL A 2 9.47 11.69 -31.70
CA VAL A 2 8.25 12.03 -30.93
C VAL A 2 7.10 12.14 -31.91
N GLY A 3 6.10 11.27 -31.78
CA GLY A 3 4.87 11.33 -32.58
C GLY A 3 3.75 11.99 -31.77
N HIS A 4 3.10 13.01 -32.34
CA HIS A 4 1.85 13.54 -31.82
C HIS A 4 0.69 12.96 -32.63
N LEU A 5 -0.24 12.29 -31.95
CA LEU A 5 -1.44 11.75 -32.58
C LEU A 5 -2.48 12.87 -32.69
N GLY A 6 -2.69 13.37 -33.91
CA GLY A 6 -3.72 14.37 -34.21
C GLY A 6 -5.08 13.72 -34.39
N GLY A 7 -5.99 13.89 -33.43
CA GLY A 7 -7.43 13.72 -33.62
C GLY A 7 -8.09 12.60 -32.82
N ARG A 8 -9.21 12.99 -32.17
CA ARG A 8 -10.26 12.25 -31.44
C ARG A 8 -9.77 11.17 -30.47
N GLN A 9 -10.18 11.25 -29.21
CA GLN A 9 -9.87 10.29 -28.16
C GLN A 9 -10.33 8.88 -28.59
N ILE A 10 -9.41 8.06 -29.09
CA ILE A 10 -9.63 6.66 -29.41
C ILE A 10 -9.49 5.90 -28.08
N TYR A 11 -10.40 5.00 -27.78
CA TYR A 11 -10.32 4.10 -26.63
C TYR A 11 -9.45 2.89 -27.00
N THR A 12 -8.72 2.34 -26.04
CA THR A 12 -8.08 1.02 -26.21
C THR A 12 -9.02 -0.05 -25.67
N GLU A 13 -9.33 -1.05 -26.49
CA GLU A 13 -9.79 -2.35 -26.03
C GLU A 13 -8.54 -3.23 -26.00
N GLY A 14 -8.09 -3.58 -24.79
CA GLY A 14 -7.11 -4.64 -24.61
C GLY A 14 -7.84 -5.94 -24.33
N VAL A 15 -7.20 -7.07 -24.61
CA VAL A 15 -7.72 -8.38 -24.25
C VAL A 15 -6.66 -9.06 -23.42
N THR A 16 -7.03 -9.55 -22.24
CA THR A 16 -6.17 -10.43 -21.45
C THR A 16 -6.62 -11.87 -21.72
N GLY A 17 -5.77 -12.64 -22.41
CA GLY A 17 -5.96 -14.09 -22.57
C GLY A 17 -5.07 -14.84 -21.58
N THR A 18 -5.68 -15.69 -20.75
CA THR A 18 -4.94 -16.59 -19.84
C THR A 18 -4.81 -17.96 -20.49
N TRP A 19 -3.58 -18.47 -20.55
CA TRP A 19 -3.26 -19.78 -21.10
C TRP A 19 -2.71 -20.68 -19.98
N ILE A 20 -3.41 -21.76 -19.66
CA ILE A 20 -2.93 -22.78 -18.72
C ILE A 20 -2.76 -24.08 -19.51
N SER A 21 -1.55 -24.64 -19.49
CA SER A 21 -1.22 -25.93 -20.11
C SER A 21 -1.58 -26.08 -21.61
N GLY A 22 -1.65 -24.97 -22.36
CA GLY A 22 -1.91 -25.00 -23.80
C GLY A 22 -3.38 -25.01 -24.19
N ASP A 23 -4.29 -25.05 -23.22
CA ASP A 23 -5.73 -24.90 -23.44
C ASP A 23 -6.19 -23.47 -23.05
N PHE A 24 -7.08 -22.92 -23.87
CA PHE A 24 -7.67 -21.60 -23.70
C PHE A 24 -8.88 -21.68 -22.78
N GLU A 25 -8.91 -20.91 -21.69
CA GLU A 25 -10.05 -20.89 -20.75
C GLU A 25 -10.95 -19.67 -20.91
N GLU A 26 -10.39 -18.45 -21.03
CA GLU A 26 -11.22 -17.23 -21.00
C GLU A 26 -10.55 -16.02 -21.66
N GLU A 27 -11.35 -15.24 -22.38
CA GLU A 27 -10.98 -13.96 -23.00
C GLU A 27 -11.72 -12.85 -22.24
N VAL A 28 -10.98 -12.10 -21.42
CA VAL A 28 -11.57 -10.96 -20.70
C VAL A 28 -11.19 -9.69 -21.46
N GLU A 29 -12.20 -9.01 -22.02
CA GLU A 29 -12.07 -7.65 -22.53
C GLU A 29 -11.60 -6.71 -21.40
N ASP A 30 -10.56 -5.92 -21.65
CA ASP A 30 -10.16 -4.83 -20.76
C ASP A 30 -11.31 -3.84 -20.64
N ILE A 31 -11.92 -3.82 -19.45
CA ILE A 31 -12.91 -2.82 -19.07
C ILE A 31 -12.25 -1.44 -18.83
N TYR A 32 -10.93 -1.34 -19.01
CA TYR A 32 -10.15 -0.11 -18.83
C TYR A 32 -10.05 0.68 -20.14
N SER A 33 -11.08 1.47 -20.43
CA SER A 33 -11.08 2.42 -21.54
C SER A 33 -10.23 3.67 -21.22
N LEU A 34 -8.91 3.51 -21.07
CA LEU A 34 -8.01 4.66 -21.00
C LEU A 34 -7.87 5.24 -22.42
N GLY A 35 -8.04 6.55 -22.52
CA GLY A 35 -7.81 7.27 -23.77
C GLY A 35 -6.38 7.02 -24.25
N TRP A 36 -6.22 6.73 -25.54
CA TRP A 36 -4.90 6.55 -26.15
C TRP A 36 -3.97 7.71 -25.75
N PRO A 37 -2.69 7.43 -25.42
CA PRO A 37 -1.74 8.48 -25.11
C PRO A 37 -1.59 9.40 -26.33
N LEU A 38 -1.82 10.70 -26.14
CA LEU A 38 -1.74 11.70 -27.20
C LEU A 38 -0.31 11.87 -27.77
N THR A 39 0.68 11.40 -27.02
CA THR A 39 2.09 11.45 -27.37
C THR A 39 2.72 10.07 -27.16
N LEU A 40 3.36 9.57 -28.22
CA LEU A 40 4.06 8.29 -28.25
C LEU A 40 5.53 8.51 -28.63
N LEU A 41 6.45 7.87 -27.91
CA LEU A 41 7.84 7.75 -28.33
C LEU A 41 7.99 6.51 -29.21
N VAL A 42 8.53 6.68 -30.41
CA VAL A 42 8.85 5.57 -31.30
C VAL A 42 10.35 5.53 -31.53
N GLU A 43 10.95 4.41 -31.18
CA GLU A 43 12.33 4.08 -31.50
C GLU A 43 12.34 3.04 -32.63
N VAL A 44 13.13 3.28 -33.67
CA VAL A 44 13.29 2.34 -34.77
C VAL A 44 14.73 1.86 -34.76
N THR A 45 14.93 0.56 -34.53
CA THR A 45 16.24 -0.06 -34.41
C THR A 45 16.54 -0.90 -35.64
N VAL A 46 17.77 -0.79 -36.16
CA VAL A 46 18.27 -1.64 -37.26
C VAL A 46 19.49 -2.46 -36.83
N THR A 47 20.39 -1.88 -36.04
CA THR A 47 21.61 -2.54 -35.55
C THR A 47 21.87 -2.31 -34.07
N HIS A 48 21.58 -1.11 -33.55
CA HIS A 48 21.76 -0.76 -32.15
C HIS A 48 20.40 -0.55 -31.49
N GLY A 49 20.05 -1.45 -30.57
CA GLY A 49 18.82 -1.40 -29.79
C GLY A 49 18.85 -0.34 -28.69
N ILE A 50 17.76 -0.30 -27.94
CA ILE A 50 17.67 0.50 -26.72
C ILE A 50 18.59 -0.13 -25.67
N ASP A 51 19.64 0.58 -25.28
CA ASP A 51 20.51 0.21 -24.18
C ASP A 51 19.90 0.59 -22.81
N ASP A 52 20.55 0.15 -21.73
CA ASP A 52 20.09 0.38 -20.37
C ASP A 52 20.00 1.88 -20.03
N GLU A 53 20.88 2.72 -20.57
CA GLU A 53 20.86 4.16 -20.30
C GLU A 53 19.64 4.81 -20.95
N LYS A 54 19.39 4.49 -22.22
CA LYS A 54 18.24 4.99 -22.98
C LYS A 54 16.93 4.47 -22.40
N LEU A 55 16.86 3.19 -22.01
CA LEU A 55 15.71 2.61 -21.31
C LEU A 55 15.41 3.36 -20.01
N ARG A 56 16.44 3.72 -19.22
CA ARG A 56 16.26 4.50 -17.98
C ARG A 56 15.67 5.88 -18.26
N ARG A 57 16.15 6.59 -19.29
CA ARG A 57 15.60 7.90 -19.68
C ARG A 57 14.15 7.80 -20.13
N ILE A 58 13.83 6.75 -20.89
CA ILE A 58 12.46 6.44 -21.32
C ILE A 58 11.53 6.25 -20.12
N ILE A 59 11.96 5.47 -19.11
CA ILE A 59 11.19 5.23 -17.88
C ILE A 59 11.02 6.52 -17.07
N ASP A 60 12.06 7.36 -16.94
CA ASP A 60 12.00 8.62 -16.18
C ASP A 60 11.07 9.67 -16.82
N ILE A 61 11.07 9.76 -18.16
CA ILE A 61 10.12 10.59 -18.92
C ILE A 61 8.68 10.07 -18.76
N ASN A 62 8.52 8.77 -18.48
CA ASN A 62 7.26 8.08 -18.26
C ASN A 62 6.25 8.27 -19.42
N LEU A 63 6.75 8.35 -20.65
CA LEU A 63 5.93 8.35 -21.86
C LEU A 63 5.86 6.94 -22.46
N PRO A 64 4.70 6.50 -22.97
CA PRO A 64 4.63 5.25 -23.69
C PRO A 64 5.63 5.24 -24.84
N THR A 65 6.40 4.16 -24.93
CA THR A 65 7.51 4.02 -25.86
C THR A 65 7.42 2.68 -26.56
N LEU A 66 7.32 2.72 -27.88
CA LEU A 66 7.32 1.57 -28.76
C LEU A 66 8.68 1.46 -29.46
N GLU A 67 9.27 0.28 -29.43
CA GLU A 67 10.42 -0.06 -30.28
C GLU A 67 9.94 -0.85 -31.48
N ILE A 68 10.43 -0.48 -32.66
CA ILE A 68 10.24 -1.19 -33.91
C ILE A 68 11.62 -1.69 -34.35
N ASP A 69 11.88 -2.97 -34.09
CA ASP A 69 13.11 -3.66 -34.45
C ASP A 69 13.01 -4.17 -35.90
N LEU A 70 13.71 -3.49 -36.79
CA LEU A 70 13.85 -3.84 -38.20
C LEU A 70 15.06 -4.75 -38.47
N SER A 71 15.88 -5.07 -37.46
CA SER A 71 17.09 -5.90 -37.63
C SER A 71 16.76 -7.29 -38.20
N ARG A 72 15.57 -7.80 -37.89
CA ARG A 72 15.06 -9.10 -38.33
C ARG A 72 14.43 -9.10 -39.71
N LEU A 73 14.20 -7.93 -40.31
CA LEU A 73 13.49 -7.77 -41.59
C LEU A 73 14.44 -7.66 -42.79
N GLY A 74 15.56 -8.39 -42.73
CA GLY A 74 16.71 -8.22 -43.62
C GLY A 74 16.38 -7.93 -45.10
N GLY A 75 17.02 -6.91 -45.67
CA GLY A 75 16.92 -6.57 -47.09
C GLY A 75 16.53 -5.12 -47.37
N ARG A 76 16.28 -4.81 -48.65
CA ARG A 76 15.71 -3.53 -49.09
C ARG A 76 14.18 -3.62 -49.00
N ILE A 77 13.58 -2.84 -48.11
CA ILE A 77 12.12 -2.71 -47.99
C ILE A 77 11.63 -1.56 -48.87
N THR A 78 10.50 -1.72 -49.55
CA THR A 78 9.86 -0.60 -50.26
C THR A 78 9.13 0.31 -49.27
N GLN A 79 8.84 1.55 -49.67
CA GLN A 79 8.09 2.49 -48.82
C GLN A 79 6.70 1.95 -48.46
N ASN A 80 6.05 1.24 -49.38
CA ASN A 80 4.72 0.67 -49.16
C ASN A 80 4.77 -0.49 -48.15
N ASP A 81 5.77 -1.35 -48.27
CA ASP A 81 5.94 -2.49 -47.34
C ASP A 81 6.34 -1.99 -45.94
N LEU A 82 7.14 -0.93 -45.84
CA LEU A 82 7.46 -0.31 -44.56
C LEU A 82 6.21 0.31 -43.91
N ARG A 83 5.34 0.94 -44.72
CA ARG A 83 4.06 1.47 -44.22
C ARG A 83 3.17 0.33 -43.72
N ASP A 84 3.04 -0.75 -44.47
CA ASP A 84 2.23 -1.90 -44.07
C ASP A 84 2.76 -2.54 -42.78
N LEU A 85 4.07 -2.74 -42.69
CA LEU A 85 4.73 -3.21 -41.49
C LEU A 85 4.46 -2.30 -40.28
N VAL A 86 4.62 -0.98 -40.43
CA VAL A 86 4.49 -0.01 -39.33
C VAL A 86 3.03 0.25 -38.94
N VAL A 87 2.06 0.09 -39.84
CA VAL A 87 0.65 0.39 -39.56
C VAL A 87 -0.15 -0.87 -39.26
N ASN A 88 0.00 -1.93 -40.05
CA ASN A 88 -0.92 -3.07 -40.06
C ASN A 88 -0.36 -4.32 -39.38
N GLN A 89 0.96 -4.44 -39.23
CA GLN A 89 1.59 -5.64 -38.66
C GLN A 89 2.08 -5.40 -37.23
N THR A 90 2.22 -6.44 -36.41
CA THR A 90 2.82 -6.35 -35.06
C THR A 90 4.27 -6.85 -35.02
N ILE A 91 4.75 -7.43 -36.12
CA ILE A 91 6.07 -8.04 -36.18
C ILE A 91 7.17 -6.99 -35.95
N GLY A 92 8.17 -7.36 -35.14
CA GLY A 92 9.26 -6.45 -34.76
C GLY A 92 8.86 -5.33 -33.80
N LYS A 93 7.58 -5.21 -33.39
CA LYS A 93 7.14 -4.16 -32.45
C LYS A 93 7.09 -4.68 -31.03
N ARG A 94 7.62 -3.92 -30.09
CA ARG A 94 7.42 -4.17 -28.66
C ARG A 94 7.26 -2.88 -27.88
N TRP A 95 6.44 -2.94 -26.83
CA TRP A 95 6.40 -1.90 -25.82
C TRP A 95 7.65 -1.98 -24.96
N VAL A 96 8.43 -0.90 -24.97
CA VAL A 96 9.64 -0.75 -24.15
C VAL A 96 9.25 -0.23 -22.77
N HIS A 97 8.33 0.72 -22.76
CA HIS A 97 7.74 1.28 -21.56
C HIS A 97 6.29 1.66 -21.85
N HIS A 98 5.38 1.33 -20.94
CA HIS A 98 4.02 1.85 -20.99
C HIS A 98 3.57 2.18 -19.56
N PRO A 99 3.15 3.42 -19.26
CA PRO A 99 2.77 3.82 -17.90
C PRO A 99 1.66 2.97 -17.26
N ILE A 100 0.81 2.36 -18.08
CA ILE A 100 -0.26 1.46 -17.62
C ILE A 100 0.21 0.08 -17.16
N PHE A 101 1.35 -0.43 -17.67
CA PHE A 101 1.73 -1.82 -17.41
C PHE A 101 2.06 -2.08 -15.93
N PRO A 102 2.77 -1.19 -15.21
CA PRO A 102 2.94 -1.36 -13.77
C PRO A 102 1.61 -1.35 -13.00
N ILE A 103 0.59 -0.61 -13.46
CA ILE A 103 -0.74 -0.60 -12.84
C ILE A 103 -1.41 -1.94 -13.06
N LYS A 104 -1.42 -2.44 -14.30
CA LYS A 104 -1.99 -3.76 -14.64
C LYS A 104 -1.30 -4.90 -13.92
N ALA A 105 0.03 -4.87 -13.82
CA ALA A 105 0.79 -5.86 -13.08
C ALA A 105 0.35 -5.90 -11.61
N ARG A 106 0.24 -4.75 -10.94
CA ARG A 106 -0.26 -4.68 -9.55
C ARG A 106 -1.68 -5.23 -9.40
N THR A 107 -2.56 -4.97 -10.36
CA THR A 107 -3.92 -5.51 -10.34
C THR A 107 -3.88 -7.03 -10.46
N LEU A 108 -3.10 -7.56 -11.41
CA LEU A 108 -2.95 -9.00 -11.59
C LEU A 108 -2.33 -9.67 -10.35
N ASP A 109 -1.28 -9.07 -9.77
CA ASP A 109 -0.68 -9.52 -8.53
C ASP A 109 -1.71 -9.54 -7.40
N ALA A 110 -2.56 -8.51 -7.27
CA ALA A 110 -3.61 -8.46 -6.27
C ALA A 110 -4.71 -9.52 -6.48
N GLU A 111 -5.02 -9.89 -7.72
CA GLU A 111 -5.94 -10.99 -8.03
C GLU A 111 -5.29 -12.36 -7.76
N LEU A 112 -4.00 -12.52 -8.10
CA LEU A 112 -3.22 -13.71 -7.73
C LEU A 112 -3.13 -13.90 -6.22
N ASP A 113 -2.96 -12.82 -5.45
CA ASP A 113 -2.93 -12.85 -3.99
C ASP A 113 -4.26 -13.31 -3.38
N LYS A 114 -5.39 -13.00 -4.04
CA LYS A 114 -6.74 -13.46 -3.64
C LYS A 114 -7.09 -14.85 -4.16
N HIS A 115 -6.28 -15.43 -5.05
CA HIS A 115 -6.59 -16.71 -5.66
C HIS A 115 -6.60 -17.83 -4.58
N PRO A 116 -7.58 -18.75 -4.57
CA PRO A 116 -7.72 -19.77 -3.52
C PRO A 116 -6.47 -20.62 -3.28
N VAL A 117 -5.71 -20.92 -4.34
CA VAL A 117 -4.44 -21.67 -4.23
C VAL A 117 -3.39 -20.86 -3.47
N THR A 118 -3.29 -19.56 -3.77
CA THR A 118 -2.36 -18.65 -3.09
C THR A 118 -2.76 -18.51 -1.62
N LEU A 119 -4.04 -18.29 -1.34
CA LEU A 119 -4.55 -18.22 0.03
C LEU A 119 -4.27 -19.50 0.82
N GLY A 120 -4.61 -20.67 0.26
CA GLY A 120 -4.37 -21.96 0.92
C GLY A 120 -2.88 -22.24 1.15
N TYR A 121 -2.00 -21.82 0.25
CA TYR A 121 -0.56 -21.91 0.46
C TYR A 121 -0.09 -21.01 1.62
N HIS A 122 -0.59 -19.77 1.69
CA HIS A 122 -0.26 -18.85 2.79
C HIS A 122 -0.77 -19.38 4.14
N GLU A 123 -2.01 -19.85 4.20
CA GLU A 123 -2.57 -20.50 5.40
C GLU A 123 -1.70 -21.66 5.86
N ARG A 124 -1.25 -22.52 4.93
CA ARG A 124 -0.37 -23.63 5.26
C ARG A 124 0.98 -23.18 5.80
N LEU A 125 1.57 -22.12 5.24
CA LEU A 125 2.80 -21.54 5.78
C LEU A 125 2.63 -21.01 7.20
N ILE A 126 1.51 -20.33 7.47
CA ILE A 126 1.15 -19.83 8.81
C ILE A 126 1.05 -21.00 9.80
N GLU A 127 0.34 -22.08 9.43
CA GLU A 127 0.22 -23.29 10.27
C GLU A 127 1.58 -23.89 10.62
N LEU A 128 2.47 -24.01 9.64
CA LEU A 128 3.82 -24.58 9.83
C LEU A 128 4.71 -23.71 10.72
N ARG A 129 4.54 -22.38 10.69
CA ARG A 129 5.31 -21.43 11.49
C ARG A 129 4.74 -21.24 12.91
N ARG A 130 3.44 -21.49 13.09
CA ARG A 130 2.71 -21.25 14.36
C ARG A 130 3.41 -21.80 15.61
N PRO A 131 3.93 -23.05 15.64
CA PRO A 131 4.61 -23.56 16.83
C PRO A 131 5.84 -22.73 17.22
N ARG A 132 6.63 -22.28 16.23
CA ARG A 132 7.81 -21.43 16.45
C ARG A 132 7.41 -20.04 16.96
N TRP A 133 6.31 -19.48 16.46
CA TRP A 133 5.82 -18.18 16.93
C TRP A 133 5.31 -18.23 18.36
N LEU A 134 4.58 -19.29 18.72
CA LEU A 134 4.06 -19.50 20.08
C LEU A 134 5.15 -19.87 21.09
N ALA A 135 6.29 -20.40 20.64
CA ALA A 135 7.46 -20.66 21.49
C ALA A 135 8.13 -19.38 22.03
N LYS A 136 7.80 -18.21 21.48
CA LYS A 136 8.24 -16.90 21.99
C LYS A 136 7.04 -16.16 22.59
N PRO A 137 7.22 -15.44 23.72
CA PRO A 137 6.14 -14.65 24.31
C PRO A 137 5.77 -13.49 23.36
N VAL A 138 4.52 -13.03 23.41
CA VAL A 138 4.04 -11.91 22.57
C VAL A 138 4.92 -10.66 22.69
N ALA A 139 5.44 -10.35 23.88
CA ALA A 139 6.29 -9.18 24.11
C ALA A 139 7.55 -9.17 23.22
N TYR A 140 8.09 -10.35 22.89
CA TYR A 140 9.20 -10.48 21.95
C TYR A 140 8.79 -10.01 20.54
N TRP A 141 7.63 -10.46 20.06
CA TRP A 141 7.11 -10.09 18.75
C TRP A 141 6.72 -8.62 18.66
N VAL A 142 6.15 -8.06 19.74
CA VAL A 142 5.86 -6.62 19.85
C VAL A 142 7.12 -5.78 19.68
N GLN A 143 8.20 -6.15 20.35
CA GLN A 143 9.47 -5.46 20.22
C GLN A 143 10.00 -5.54 18.78
N ARG A 144 10.02 -6.75 18.19
CA ARG A 144 10.46 -6.95 16.81
C ARG A 144 9.63 -6.17 15.81
N TYR A 145 8.32 -6.14 15.98
CA TYR A 145 7.39 -5.37 15.15
C TYR A 145 7.74 -3.87 15.20
N ARG A 146 7.90 -3.30 16.40
CA ARG A 146 8.21 -1.87 16.60
C ARG A 146 9.59 -1.49 16.04
N GLU A 147 10.57 -2.37 16.17
CA GLU A 147 11.91 -2.18 15.58
C GLU A 147 11.86 -2.22 14.05
N ALA A 148 11.21 -3.25 13.48
CA ALA A 148 11.13 -3.45 12.04
C ALA A 148 10.35 -2.33 11.33
N ILE A 149 9.21 -1.90 11.87
CA ILE A 149 8.43 -0.80 11.29
C ILE A 149 9.18 0.54 11.37
N THR A 150 9.88 0.80 12.47
CA THR A 150 10.74 2.00 12.60
C THR A 150 11.82 1.96 11.54
N ALA A 151 12.57 0.85 11.45
CA ALA A 151 13.68 0.70 10.53
C ALA A 151 13.23 0.84 9.06
N PHE A 152 12.11 0.22 8.69
CA PHE A 152 11.55 0.30 7.35
C PHE A 152 11.21 1.74 6.95
N HIS A 153 10.44 2.45 7.78
CA HIS A 153 10.03 3.80 7.42
C HIS A 153 11.16 4.82 7.51
N ASP A 154 12.05 4.72 8.50
CA ASP A 154 13.18 5.64 8.63
C ASP A 154 14.18 5.47 7.47
N ALA A 155 14.41 4.23 7.01
CA ALA A 155 15.20 3.99 5.80
C ALA A 155 14.56 4.65 4.56
N ASN A 156 13.23 4.59 4.43
CA ASN A 156 12.51 5.28 3.36
C ASN A 156 12.59 6.81 3.48
N VAL A 157 12.60 7.38 4.68
CA VAL A 157 12.87 8.83 4.89
C VAL A 157 14.26 9.20 4.38
N LEU A 158 15.29 8.40 4.70
CA LEU A 158 16.65 8.62 4.22
C LEU A 158 16.73 8.57 2.70
N ILE A 159 16.09 7.57 2.08
CA ILE A 159 16.02 7.44 0.62
C ILE A 159 15.37 8.69 0.00
N ARG A 160 14.25 9.19 0.55
CA ARG A 160 13.61 10.42 0.05
C ARG A 160 14.48 11.67 0.23
N ARG A 161 15.28 11.75 1.30
CA ARG A 161 16.27 12.83 1.46
C ARG A 161 17.32 12.75 0.36
N THR A 162 17.88 11.56 0.11
CA THR A 162 18.85 11.35 -0.97
C THR A 162 18.25 11.65 -2.34
N GLN A 163 17.02 11.24 -2.61
CA GLN A 163 16.31 11.55 -3.86
C GLN A 163 16.16 13.06 -4.09
N ARG A 164 15.83 13.84 -3.05
CA ARG A 164 15.73 15.32 -3.14
C ARG A 164 17.07 15.99 -3.42
N GLN A 165 18.15 15.43 -2.90
CA GLN A 165 19.51 15.95 -3.08
C GLN A 165 20.20 15.40 -4.34
N HIS A 166 19.56 14.46 -5.04
CA HIS A 166 20.14 13.78 -6.18
C HIS A 166 20.33 14.75 -7.36
N GLN A 167 21.58 15.09 -7.64
CA GLN A 167 22.00 15.86 -8.81
C GLN A 167 22.93 14.97 -9.65
N GLY A 168 22.49 14.55 -10.83
CA GLY A 168 23.28 13.70 -11.72
C GLY A 168 22.44 12.79 -12.60
N HIS A 169 23.11 12.06 -13.49
CA HIS A 169 22.50 11.09 -14.41
C HIS A 169 22.41 9.66 -13.82
N SER A 170 22.88 9.47 -12.58
CA SER A 170 22.77 8.19 -11.88
C SER A 170 21.31 7.87 -11.55
N PRO A 171 20.94 6.58 -11.38
CA PRO A 171 19.58 6.20 -10.98
C PRO A 171 19.23 6.77 -9.61
N LYS A 172 18.04 7.39 -9.51
CA LYS A 172 17.49 7.77 -8.21
C LYS A 172 17.33 6.50 -7.35
N PRO A 173 17.75 6.53 -6.07
CA PRO A 173 17.57 5.38 -5.19
C PRO A 173 16.08 5.03 -5.10
N ARG A 174 15.74 3.74 -5.15
CA ARG A 174 14.34 3.28 -5.02
C ARG A 174 13.96 3.19 -3.54
N LEU A 175 12.70 3.48 -3.24
CA LEU A 175 12.14 3.21 -1.91
C LEU A 175 12.16 1.70 -1.66
N LEU A 176 12.34 1.33 -0.40
CA LEU A 176 12.20 -0.04 0.04
C LEU A 176 10.75 -0.48 -0.14
N GLY A 177 10.56 -1.62 -0.81
CA GLY A 177 9.27 -2.29 -0.92
C GLY A 177 9.15 -3.48 0.02
N THR A 178 8.17 -4.34 -0.26
CA THR A 178 7.81 -5.50 0.56
C THR A 178 8.86 -6.61 0.52
N GLU A 179 9.77 -6.56 -0.45
CA GLU A 179 10.87 -7.50 -0.65
C GLU A 179 12.03 -7.31 0.32
N CYS A 180 12.14 -6.16 0.99
CA CYS A 180 13.25 -5.86 1.88
C CYS A 180 13.16 -6.64 3.21
N ASP A 181 14.31 -6.85 3.86
CA ASP A 181 14.38 -7.64 5.10
C ASP A 181 13.61 -7.00 6.26
N ALA A 182 13.58 -5.66 6.33
CA ALA A 182 12.80 -4.95 7.35
C ALA A 182 11.30 -5.24 7.19
N TRP A 183 10.78 -5.27 5.96
CA TRP A 183 9.38 -5.61 5.70
C TRP A 183 9.08 -7.07 6.02
N LYS A 184 9.95 -8.00 5.64
CA LYS A 184 9.79 -9.43 6.00
C LYS A 184 9.77 -9.67 7.51
N GLN A 185 10.61 -8.95 8.26
CA GLN A 185 10.60 -9.03 9.73
C GLN A 185 9.34 -8.42 10.34
N LEU A 186 8.84 -7.33 9.74
CA LEU A 186 7.61 -6.68 10.14
C LEU A 186 6.40 -7.60 9.95
N THR A 187 6.27 -8.23 8.78
CA THR A 187 5.18 -9.17 8.49
C THR A 187 5.28 -10.44 9.33
N GLU A 188 6.47 -11.02 9.52
CA GLU A 188 6.66 -12.16 10.41
C GLU A 188 6.21 -11.83 11.85
N ALA A 189 6.58 -10.65 12.36
CA ALA A 189 6.17 -10.24 13.70
C ALA A 189 4.67 -10.01 13.81
N ALA A 190 4.04 -9.42 12.78
CA ALA A 190 2.59 -9.22 12.72
C ALA A 190 1.81 -10.55 12.68
N GLU A 191 2.25 -11.51 11.86
CA GLU A 191 1.69 -12.87 11.79
C GLU A 191 1.84 -13.61 13.12
N ALA A 192 3.02 -13.49 13.75
CA ALA A 192 3.26 -14.08 15.06
C ALA A 192 2.33 -13.47 16.12
N MET A 193 2.13 -12.16 16.13
CA MET A 193 1.15 -11.50 17.01
C MET A 193 -0.28 -12.00 16.77
N ALA A 194 -0.68 -12.20 15.50
CA ALA A 194 -1.96 -12.80 15.17
C ALA A 194 -2.10 -14.22 15.72
N ALA A 195 -1.03 -15.03 15.66
CA ALA A 195 -1.00 -16.37 16.28
C ALA A 195 -1.20 -16.35 17.80
N HIS A 196 -0.78 -15.26 18.47
CA HIS A 196 -1.03 -15.00 19.89
C HIS A 196 -2.43 -14.39 20.18
N GLY A 197 -3.31 -14.29 19.18
CA GLY A 197 -4.67 -13.77 19.33
C GLY A 197 -4.79 -12.25 19.15
N MET A 198 -3.80 -11.60 18.53
CA MET A 198 -3.82 -10.17 18.19
C MET A 198 -3.77 -9.97 16.66
N PRO A 199 -4.88 -10.21 15.95
CA PRO A 199 -4.94 -9.99 14.50
C PRO A 199 -4.90 -8.48 14.17
N GLY A 200 -4.74 -8.17 12.88
CA GLY A 200 -4.82 -6.80 12.35
C GLY A 200 -3.51 -6.01 12.40
N ALA A 201 -2.43 -6.56 12.99
CA ALA A 201 -1.11 -5.93 13.00
C ALA A 201 -0.51 -5.76 11.58
N ALA A 202 -0.93 -6.61 10.63
CA ALA A 202 -0.44 -6.57 9.25
C ALA A 202 -1.27 -5.66 8.33
N ASP A 203 -2.33 -5.05 8.85
CA ASP A 203 -3.29 -4.33 8.01
C ASP A 203 -2.68 -3.01 7.51
N PRO A 204 -3.02 -2.53 6.30
CA PRO A 204 -2.45 -1.29 5.74
C PRO A 204 -2.60 -0.08 6.67
N VAL A 205 -3.72 0.03 7.38
CA VAL A 205 -3.97 1.10 8.36
C VAL A 205 -2.94 1.11 9.50
N MET A 206 -2.29 -0.02 9.80
CA MET A 206 -1.20 -0.12 10.77
C MET A 206 0.17 0.20 10.14
N LEU A 207 0.42 -0.37 8.96
CA LEU A 207 1.75 -0.48 8.35
C LEU A 207 2.09 0.64 7.36
N ASP A 208 1.11 1.35 6.82
CA ASP A 208 1.37 2.39 5.82
C ASP A 208 2.26 3.51 6.39
N GLU A 209 2.91 4.27 5.50
CA GLU A 209 3.69 5.44 5.91
C GLU A 209 2.88 6.45 6.74
N SER A 210 1.58 6.55 6.46
CA SER A 210 0.63 7.35 7.22
C SER A 210 -0.24 6.54 8.19
N GLY A 211 0.15 5.29 8.43
CA GLY A 211 -0.50 4.35 9.31
C GLY A 211 -0.40 4.73 10.78
N LEU A 212 -1.23 4.07 11.59
CA LEU A 212 -1.40 4.33 13.01
C LEU A 212 -0.07 4.18 13.77
N VAL A 213 0.68 3.12 13.51
CA VAL A 213 1.84 2.78 14.32
C VAL A 213 2.97 3.80 14.16
N ALA A 214 3.30 4.21 12.94
CA ALA A 214 4.35 5.20 12.69
C ALA A 214 4.03 6.55 13.37
N ARG A 215 2.76 6.98 13.31
CA ARG A 215 2.29 8.22 13.96
C ARG A 215 2.30 8.11 15.48
N LEU A 216 1.84 7.00 16.05
CA LEU A 216 1.85 6.76 17.49
C LEU A 216 3.28 6.66 18.03
N LEU A 217 4.19 5.98 17.33
CA LEU A 217 5.62 5.95 17.66
C LEU A 217 6.24 7.36 17.61
N SER A 218 5.83 8.18 16.65
CA SER A 218 6.32 9.56 16.52
C SER A 218 5.91 10.43 17.71
N ILE A 219 4.66 10.29 18.18
CA ILE A 219 4.15 10.96 19.39
C ILE A 219 4.88 10.44 20.63
N GLN A 220 5.00 9.12 20.77
CA GLN A 220 5.65 8.47 21.91
C GLN A 220 7.11 8.89 22.08
N ARG A 221 7.86 8.95 20.98
CA ARG A 221 9.30 9.26 21.00
C ARG A 221 9.62 10.75 20.85
N ASN A 222 8.60 11.59 20.64
CA ASN A 222 8.74 12.99 20.28
C ASN A 222 9.73 13.22 19.12
N MET A 223 9.63 12.43 18.05
CA MET A 223 10.46 12.54 16.85
C MET A 223 9.70 12.00 15.63
N GLY A 224 10.11 12.31 14.41
CA GLY A 224 9.54 11.67 13.23
C GLY A 224 9.97 10.21 13.10
N VAL A 225 9.02 9.27 13.13
CA VAL A 225 9.23 7.87 12.72
C VAL A 225 8.55 7.69 11.37
N GLY A 226 9.34 7.52 10.31
CA GLY A 226 8.82 7.56 8.93
C GLY A 226 8.47 8.95 8.41
N TYR A 227 8.73 10.00 9.21
CA TYR A 227 8.52 11.39 8.84
C TYR A 227 9.85 12.15 8.85
N ASP A 228 10.07 13.00 7.84
CA ASP A 228 11.22 13.90 7.78
C ASP A 228 11.03 15.13 8.68
N VAL A 229 10.80 14.92 9.96
CA VAL A 229 10.54 15.97 10.96
C VAL A 229 11.30 15.69 12.26
N ARG A 230 11.44 16.70 13.11
CA ARG A 230 12.30 16.66 14.30
C ARG A 230 11.54 16.49 15.62
N SER A 231 10.20 16.57 15.61
CA SER A 231 9.40 16.40 16.82
C SER A 231 8.09 15.66 16.56
N GLY A 232 7.56 15.06 17.63
CA GLY A 232 6.24 14.41 17.61
C GLY A 232 5.12 15.42 17.35
N TYR A 233 5.29 16.68 17.80
CA TYR A 233 4.34 17.74 17.50
C TYR A 233 4.23 18.01 15.99
N GLN A 234 5.32 17.98 15.22
CA GLN A 234 5.23 18.22 13.77
C GLN A 234 4.41 17.13 13.05
N VAL A 235 4.50 15.88 13.53
CA VAL A 235 3.64 14.78 13.03
C VAL A 235 2.19 15.01 13.47
N LEU A 236 1.97 15.38 14.73
CA LEU A 236 0.64 15.73 15.24
C LEU A 236 0.01 16.90 14.46
N ASP A 237 0.80 17.92 14.11
CA ASP A 237 0.34 19.08 13.36
C ASP A 237 -0.13 18.70 11.94
N ALA A 238 0.59 17.79 11.29
CA ALA A 238 0.16 17.21 10.02
C ALA A 238 -1.15 16.40 10.15
N ILE A 239 -1.33 15.67 11.26
CA ILE A 239 -2.57 14.95 11.58
C ILE A 239 -3.72 15.95 11.77
N MET A 240 -3.53 16.99 12.58
CA MET A 240 -4.54 18.01 12.85
C MET A 240 -5.01 18.71 11.57
N GLN A 241 -4.10 18.93 10.63
CA GLN A 241 -4.37 19.57 9.34
C GLN A 241 -4.86 18.62 8.24
N SER A 242 -4.84 17.30 8.47
CA SER A 242 -5.28 16.33 7.48
C SER A 242 -6.78 16.46 7.16
N GLY A 243 -7.17 16.07 5.94
CA GLY A 243 -8.57 16.07 5.49
C GLY A 243 -9.46 15.05 6.23
N ASN A 244 -10.74 15.00 5.84
CA ASN A 244 -11.77 14.23 6.57
C ASN A 244 -11.57 12.70 6.55
N ASP A 245 -10.81 12.16 5.59
CA ASP A 245 -10.77 10.72 5.31
C ASP A 245 -10.16 9.86 6.43
N ASN A 246 -9.45 10.47 7.39
CA ASN A 246 -8.73 9.74 8.43
C ASN A 246 -9.05 10.18 9.87
N LYS A 247 -10.07 11.04 10.06
CA LYS A 247 -10.42 11.63 11.36
C LYS A 247 -10.88 10.63 12.42
N ARG A 248 -11.30 9.43 11.99
CA ARG A 248 -11.79 8.37 12.89
C ARG A 248 -10.75 7.95 13.92
N TRP A 249 -9.47 8.12 13.61
CA TRP A 249 -8.37 7.74 14.50
C TRP A 249 -7.85 8.88 15.37
N ASP A 250 -8.38 10.10 15.25
CA ASP A 250 -7.90 11.28 15.97
C ASP A 250 -7.92 11.09 17.48
N THR A 251 -8.89 10.32 17.99
CA THR A 251 -8.99 9.96 19.41
C THR A 251 -7.79 9.14 19.90
N LEU A 252 -7.18 8.29 19.07
CA LEU A 252 -5.96 7.56 19.45
C LEU A 252 -4.77 8.51 19.60
N TYR A 253 -4.64 9.51 18.73
CA TYR A 253 -3.54 10.48 18.82
C TYR A 253 -3.70 11.38 20.04
N ALA A 254 -4.92 11.83 20.37
CA ALA A 254 -5.18 12.56 21.61
C ALA A 254 -4.88 11.70 22.86
N ILE A 255 -5.23 10.41 22.83
CA ILE A 255 -4.86 9.45 23.88
C ILE A 255 -3.33 9.36 24.01
N ALA A 256 -2.60 9.25 22.90
CA ALA A 256 -1.15 9.14 22.87
C ALA A 256 -0.47 10.40 23.42
N VAL A 257 -0.92 11.59 22.99
CA VAL A 257 -0.41 12.88 23.49
C VAL A 257 -0.49 12.95 25.01
N LYS A 258 -1.63 12.52 25.58
CA LYS A 258 -1.82 12.46 27.04
C LYS A 258 -1.03 11.33 27.71
N ALA A 259 -0.94 10.15 27.09
CA ALA A 259 -0.23 9.00 27.63
C ALA A 259 1.28 9.23 27.74
N TYR A 260 1.85 9.94 26.77
CA TYR A 260 3.30 10.21 26.68
C TYR A 260 3.69 11.63 27.08
N ALA A 261 2.76 12.40 27.65
CA ALA A 261 2.95 13.78 28.11
C ALA A 261 3.60 14.69 27.04
N LEU A 262 3.24 14.51 25.77
CA LEU A 262 3.86 15.25 24.66
C LEU A 262 3.65 16.77 24.81
N GLU A 263 2.51 17.17 25.40
CA GLU A 263 2.13 18.57 25.69
C GLU A 263 3.20 19.34 26.48
N ALA A 264 4.01 18.66 27.29
CA ALA A 264 5.11 19.29 28.04
C ALA A 264 6.19 19.92 27.14
N ASN A 265 6.22 19.54 25.84
CA ASN A 265 7.16 20.05 24.85
C ASN A 265 6.54 21.10 23.92
N PHE A 266 5.28 21.49 24.14
CA PHE A 266 4.61 22.45 23.28
C PHE A 266 5.01 23.88 23.62
N THR A 267 5.17 24.71 22.60
CA THR A 267 5.16 26.17 22.78
C THR A 267 3.74 26.64 23.09
N ALA A 268 3.59 27.85 23.63
CA ALA A 268 2.26 28.41 23.93
C ALA A 268 1.32 28.45 22.69
N SER A 269 1.87 28.71 21.51
CA SER A 269 1.10 28.70 20.25
C SER A 269 0.65 27.29 19.88
N GLN A 270 1.53 26.30 20.02
CA GLN A 270 1.24 24.90 19.75
C GLN A 270 0.20 24.34 20.72
N ALA A 271 0.30 24.70 22.00
CA ALA A 271 -0.67 24.32 23.02
C ALA A 271 -2.08 24.83 22.70
N ARG A 272 -2.23 26.10 22.30
CA ARG A 272 -3.52 26.67 21.88
C ARG A 272 -4.09 25.95 20.67
N LYS A 273 -3.29 25.73 19.63
CA LYS A 273 -3.72 25.03 18.41
C LYS A 273 -4.20 23.61 18.71
N TYR A 274 -3.48 22.90 19.59
CA TYR A 274 -3.86 21.57 20.02
C TYR A 274 -5.13 21.57 20.88
N GLU A 275 -5.31 22.57 21.75
CA GLU A 275 -6.52 22.74 22.55
C GLU A 275 -7.75 22.94 21.66
N ASP A 276 -7.68 23.84 20.67
CA ASP A 276 -8.76 24.09 19.71
C ASP A 276 -9.13 22.80 18.93
N TRP A 277 -8.13 22.05 18.49
CA TRP A 277 -8.34 20.78 17.80
C TRP A 277 -8.95 19.72 18.73
N ARG A 278 -8.49 19.64 19.98
CA ARG A 278 -9.00 18.70 20.99
C ARG A 278 -10.45 19.00 21.35
N ASP A 279 -10.82 20.28 21.48
CA ASP A 279 -12.20 20.69 21.77
C ASP A 279 -13.14 20.38 20.61
N THR A 280 -12.65 20.55 19.37
CA THR A 280 -13.35 20.10 18.17
C THR A 280 -13.58 18.59 18.20
N LEU A 281 -12.53 17.82 18.49
CA LEU A 281 -12.60 16.36 18.60
C LEU A 281 -13.61 15.92 19.66
N ILE A 282 -13.58 16.54 20.84
CA ILE A 282 -14.52 16.25 21.93
C ILE A 282 -15.97 16.52 21.49
N SER A 283 -16.20 17.68 20.86
CA SER A 283 -17.53 18.07 20.38
C SER A 283 -18.05 17.09 19.32
N LYS A 284 -17.18 16.63 18.42
CA LYS A 284 -17.51 15.67 17.36
C LYS A 284 -17.83 14.27 17.89
N VAL A 285 -17.06 13.78 18.86
CA VAL A 285 -17.35 12.52 19.55
C VAL A 285 -18.65 12.61 20.33
N ALA A 286 -18.91 13.73 21.03
CA ALA A 286 -20.16 13.95 21.76
C ALA A 286 -21.38 14.00 20.83
N ALA A 287 -21.20 14.52 19.61
CA ALA A 287 -22.22 14.54 18.57
C ALA A 287 -22.40 13.18 17.85
N ASN A 288 -21.68 12.13 18.25
CA ASN A 288 -21.69 10.81 17.62
C ASN A 288 -21.37 10.85 16.10
N ASP A 289 -20.51 11.79 15.69
CA ASP A 289 -20.08 11.96 14.31
C ASP A 289 -19.24 10.74 13.89
N GLN A 290 -19.78 9.92 12.99
CA GLN A 290 -19.17 8.65 12.56
C GLN A 290 -17.78 8.84 11.93
N ALA A 291 -17.49 10.04 11.40
CA ALA A 291 -16.16 10.35 10.87
C ALA A 291 -15.08 10.42 11.96
N TYR A 292 -15.45 10.58 13.24
CA TYR A 292 -14.55 10.71 14.39
C TYR A 292 -14.57 9.52 15.35
N LEU A 293 -15.36 8.49 15.03
CA LEU A 293 -15.48 7.28 15.84
C LEU A 293 -14.70 6.13 15.21
N ARG A 294 -13.79 5.53 15.98
CA ARG A 294 -12.99 4.39 15.52
C ARG A 294 -13.71 3.06 15.77
N PRO A 295 -13.49 2.04 14.93
CA PRO A 295 -13.86 0.67 15.27
C PRO A 295 -12.97 0.12 16.39
N SER A 296 -13.48 -0.88 17.12
CA SER A 296 -12.76 -1.59 18.18
C SER A 296 -11.72 -2.59 17.66
N THR A 297 -11.76 -2.90 16.35
CA THR A 297 -10.98 -3.96 15.68
C THR A 297 -9.51 -3.99 16.09
N TYR A 298 -8.92 -2.81 16.29
CA TYR A 298 -7.50 -2.67 16.57
C TYR A 298 -7.15 -2.34 18.03
N ASP A 299 -8.14 -2.16 18.90
CA ASP A 299 -7.90 -1.74 20.29
C ASP A 299 -7.00 -2.76 21.04
N ALA A 300 -7.16 -4.06 20.77
CA ALA A 300 -6.35 -5.11 21.40
C ALA A 300 -4.87 -5.04 20.97
N VAL A 301 -4.61 -5.01 19.65
CA VAL A 301 -3.24 -4.94 19.12
C VAL A 301 -2.55 -3.63 19.52
N LEU A 302 -3.27 -2.50 19.47
CA LEU A 302 -2.73 -1.20 19.88
C LEU A 302 -2.42 -1.15 21.37
N SER A 303 -3.25 -1.75 22.22
CA SER A 303 -3.00 -1.81 23.67
C SER A 303 -1.74 -2.62 24.01
N VAL A 304 -1.42 -3.64 23.20
CA VAL A 304 -0.22 -4.45 23.40
C VAL A 304 1.03 -3.79 22.80
N LEU A 305 0.90 -3.11 21.65
CA LEU A 305 1.99 -2.32 21.05
C LEU A 305 2.35 -1.09 21.89
N PHE A 306 1.35 -0.50 22.56
CA PHE A 306 1.45 0.76 23.31
C PHE A 306 0.82 0.63 24.71
N PRO A 307 1.46 -0.07 25.66
CA PRO A 307 0.88 -0.39 26.97
C PRO A 307 0.42 0.83 27.77
N GLU A 308 1.11 1.98 27.67
CA GLU A 308 0.76 3.22 28.37
C GLU A 308 -0.55 3.85 27.87
N MET A 309 -1.00 3.47 26.67
CA MET A 309 -2.29 3.88 26.10
C MET A 309 -3.43 2.93 26.46
N ALA A 310 -3.13 1.69 26.87
CA ALA A 310 -4.11 0.60 27.01
C ALA A 310 -5.29 0.96 27.91
N GLU A 311 -5.04 1.54 29.08
CA GLU A 311 -6.10 1.95 30.03
C GLU A 311 -7.07 2.97 29.43
N ARG A 312 -6.60 3.86 28.55
CA ARG A 312 -7.44 4.87 27.90
C ARG A 312 -8.17 4.30 26.69
N ILE A 313 -7.52 3.41 25.94
CA ILE A 313 -8.15 2.67 24.84
C ILE A 313 -9.33 1.85 25.38
N LYS A 314 -9.12 1.12 26.48
CA LYS A 314 -10.14 0.27 27.14
C LYS A 314 -11.40 1.03 27.55
N LYS A 315 -11.27 2.31 27.95
CA LYS A 315 -12.43 3.17 28.27
C LYS A 315 -13.37 3.39 27.10
N GLY A 316 -12.93 3.14 25.87
CA GLY A 316 -13.79 3.20 24.69
C GLY A 316 -14.22 4.60 24.27
N TYR A 317 -13.58 5.66 24.78
CA TYR A 317 -13.88 7.02 24.34
C TYR A 317 -13.58 7.17 22.85
N GLY A 318 -14.52 7.69 22.07
CA GLY A 318 -14.38 7.83 20.62
C GLY A 318 -14.45 6.53 19.83
N ARG A 319 -15.06 5.50 20.40
CA ARG A 319 -15.26 4.19 19.76
C ARG A 319 -16.70 4.09 19.24
N LEU A 320 -16.87 3.45 18.09
CA LEU A 320 -18.18 3.07 17.57
C LEU A 320 -18.88 2.16 18.59
N ALA A 321 -20.19 2.35 18.76
CA ALA A 321 -20.98 1.39 19.52
C ALA A 321 -20.93 0.02 18.81
N PRO A 322 -20.82 -1.10 19.54
CA PRO A 322 -20.89 -2.41 18.93
C PRO A 322 -22.23 -2.55 18.19
N THR A 323 -22.18 -2.90 16.91
CA THR A 323 -23.37 -3.23 16.13
C THR A 323 -24.00 -4.49 16.72
N SER A 324 -25.30 -4.46 16.94
CA SER A 324 -26.10 -5.49 17.63
C SER A 324 -26.10 -6.90 16.98
N GLU A 325 -25.30 -7.12 15.93
CA GLU A 325 -25.24 -8.38 15.17
C GLU A 325 -24.23 -9.38 15.74
N GLU A 326 -23.29 -8.97 16.60
CA GLU A 326 -22.27 -9.88 17.18
C GLU A 326 -22.77 -10.73 18.38
N HIS A 327 -24.07 -10.72 18.72
CA HIS A 327 -24.64 -11.48 19.85
C HIS A 327 -25.75 -12.47 19.48
N GLN A 328 -25.93 -12.81 18.20
CA GLN A 328 -26.71 -14.01 17.87
C GLN A 328 -25.83 -15.25 18.04
N SER A 329 -25.87 -15.80 19.25
CA SER A 329 -25.48 -17.19 19.48
C SER A 329 -26.20 -18.07 18.45
N PRO A 330 -25.53 -19.01 17.78
CA PRO A 330 -26.20 -19.90 16.84
C PRO A 330 -27.30 -20.66 17.61
N SER A 331 -28.54 -20.50 17.14
CA SER A 331 -29.66 -21.28 17.67
C SER A 331 -29.32 -22.77 17.53
N PRO A 332 -29.59 -23.60 18.56
CA PRO A 332 -29.28 -25.01 18.48
C PRO A 332 -30.05 -25.62 17.31
N ILE A 333 -29.31 -26.28 16.41
CA ILE A 333 -29.87 -27.06 15.31
C ILE A 333 -30.73 -28.17 15.92
N VAL A 334 -32.05 -28.04 15.83
CA VAL A 334 -32.97 -29.13 16.13
C VAL A 334 -32.89 -30.10 14.96
N VAL A 335 -32.14 -31.18 15.14
CA VAL A 335 -32.10 -32.31 14.20
C VAL A 335 -33.45 -33.03 14.29
N GLY A 336 -34.34 -32.76 13.34
CA GLY A 336 -35.57 -33.52 13.17
C GLY A 336 -35.24 -34.92 12.67
N THR A 337 -35.48 -35.93 13.51
CA THR A 337 -35.48 -37.33 13.11
C THR A 337 -36.69 -37.62 12.22
N SER A 338 -36.47 -37.75 10.91
CA SER A 338 -37.48 -38.27 10.00
C SER A 338 -37.43 -39.80 10.03
N HIS A 339 -38.43 -40.42 10.66
CA HIS A 339 -38.72 -41.84 10.48
C HIS A 339 -39.61 -42.01 9.25
N HIS A 340 -39.07 -42.61 8.19
CA HIS A 340 -39.85 -43.20 7.11
C HIS A 340 -40.22 -44.63 7.49
N TYR A 341 -41.52 -44.89 7.56
CA TYR A 341 -42.13 -46.18 7.21
C TYR A 341 -42.74 -46.05 5.82
#